data_AF-A0A7X9J4T0-F1
#
_entry.id   AF-A0A7X9J4T0-F1
#
_cell.length_a   1.000
_cell.length_b   1.000
_cell.length_c   1.000
_cell.angle_alpha   90.00
_cell.angle_beta   90.00
_cell.angle_gamma   90.00
#
_symmetry.space_group_name_H-M   'P 1'
#
loop_
_entity.id
_entity.type
_entity.pdbx_description
1 polymer ?
#
loop_
_entity_poly.entity_id
_entity_poly.type
_entity_poly.pdbx_seq_one_letter_code
_entity_poly.pdbx_strand_id
1 'polypeptide(L)' 'RKANEEKDRLRLAQEAAYRFMSALAGNLPNYEEALRAFYNDNRERFEELITVWPVDVRDYTLRLTSKVFEIREA' A
#
# COMPACT_ATOMS: atom_id res chain seq x y z
N ARG A 1 -18.73 0.55 18.51
CA ARG A 1 -17.41 1.16 18.76
C ARG A 1 -16.30 0.47 17.96
N LYS A 2 -16.15 -0.86 18.04
CA LYS A 2 -15.15 -1.62 17.25
C LYS A 2 -15.10 -1.32 15.74
N ALA A 3 -16.27 -1.27 15.07
CA ALA A 3 -16.32 -0.97 13.63
C ALA A 3 -15.76 0.43 13.24
N ASN A 4 -15.82 1.43 14.13
CA ASN A 4 -15.19 2.73 13.87
C ASN A 4 -13.66 2.65 14.05
N GLU A 5 -13.19 1.89 15.02
CA GLU A 5 -11.76 1.71 15.30
C GLU A 5 -11.06 0.96 14.15
N GLU A 6 -11.70 -0.02 13.53
CA GLU A 6 -11.18 -0.69 12.32
C GLU A 6 -11.14 0.22 11.11
N LYS A 7 -12.21 0.99 10.88
CA LYS A 7 -12.25 1.98 9.80
C LYS A 7 -11.18 3.05 9.95
N ASP A 8 -10.95 3.53 11.17
CA ASP A 8 -9.90 4.50 11.45
C ASP A 8 -8.50 3.90 11.28
N ARG A 9 -8.27 2.66 11.73
CA ARG A 9 -7.00 1.94 11.51
C ARG A 9 -6.72 1.73 10.02
N LEU A 10 -7.73 1.34 9.25
CA LEU A 10 -7.61 1.18 7.80
C LEU A 10 -7.23 2.51 7.13
N ARG A 11 -7.94 3.60 7.47
CA ARG A 11 -7.67 4.93 6.91
C ARG A 11 -6.25 5.39 7.22
N LEU A 12 -5.79 5.24 8.46
CA LEU A 12 -4.44 5.63 8.87
C LEU A 12 -3.36 4.81 8.17
N ALA A 13 -3.58 3.50 8.01
CA ALA A 13 -2.64 2.63 7.30
C ALA A 13 -2.58 2.97 5.80
N GLN A 14 -3.72 3.23 5.17
CA GLN A 14 -3.79 3.68 3.77
C GLN A 14 -3.11 5.03 3.56
N GLU A 15 -3.35 6.00 4.44
CA GLU A 15 -2.69 7.31 4.37
C GLU A 15 -1.17 7.21 4.53
N ALA A 16 -0.68 6.34 5.43
CA ALA A 16 0.75 6.13 5.62
C ALA A 16 1.40 5.51 4.36
N ALA A 17 0.77 4.48 3.79
CA ALA A 17 1.23 3.84 2.55
C ALA A 17 1.23 4.83 1.38
N TYR A 18 0.13 5.58 1.20
CA TYR A 18 0.01 6.58 0.15
C TYR A 18 1.08 7.66 0.26
N ARG A 19 1.24 8.28 1.44
CA ARG A 19 2.25 9.34 1.65
C ARG A 19 3.67 8.86 1.38
N PHE A 20 4.00 7.63 1.81
CA PHE A 20 5.31 7.05 1.54
C PHE A 20 5.54 6.83 0.04
N MET A 21 4.59 6.17 -0.64
CA MET A 21 4.70 5.90 -2.07
C MET A 21 4.73 7.20 -2.89
N SER A 22 3.92 8.21 -2.56
CA SER A 22 3.97 9.50 -3.26
C SER A 22 5.30 10.23 -3.08
N ALA A 23 5.93 10.12 -1.90
CA ALA A 23 7.20 10.78 -1.62
C ALA A 23 8.41 10.09 -2.26
N LEU A 24 8.47 8.75 -2.23
CA LEU A 24 9.65 8.00 -2.68
C LEU A 24 9.46 7.24 -4.00
N ALA A 25 8.23 6.86 -4.32
CA ALA A 25 7.90 6.05 -5.49
C ALA A 25 7.20 6.83 -6.60
N GLY A 26 6.85 8.10 -6.41
CA GLY A 26 6.09 8.88 -7.40
C GLY A 26 6.74 9.00 -8.79
N ASN A 27 8.07 8.87 -8.86
CA ASN A 27 8.83 8.87 -10.13
C ASN A 27 9.33 7.47 -10.52
N LEU A 28 8.95 6.42 -9.78
CA LEU A 28 9.34 5.05 -10.09
C LEU A 28 8.40 4.44 -11.15
N PRO A 29 8.87 3.45 -11.92
CA PRO A 29 8.04 2.75 -12.88
C PRO A 29 6.80 2.14 -12.20
N ASN A 30 5.69 2.07 -12.95
CA ASN A 30 4.44 1.45 -12.50
C ASN A 30 3.79 2.08 -11.26
N TYR A 31 4.19 3.30 -10.84
CA TYR A 31 3.65 3.93 -9.65
C TYR A 31 2.13 4.07 -9.67
N GLU A 32 1.57 4.54 -10.79
CA GLU A 32 0.12 4.75 -10.90
C GLU A 32 -0.64 3.42 -10.91
N GLU A 33 -0.14 2.42 -11.64
CA GLU A 33 -0.70 1.08 -11.66
C GLU A 33 -0.61 0.41 -10.29
N ALA A 34 0.50 0.57 -9.57
CA ALA A 34 0.69 0.03 -8.23
C ALA A 34 -0.31 0.69 -7.28
N LEU A 35 -0.45 2.01 -7.33
CA LEU A 35 -1.43 2.71 -6.51
C LEU A 35 -2.87 2.26 -6.81
N ARG A 36 -3.20 2.04 -8.08
CA ARG A 36 -4.50 1.49 -8.50
C ARG A 36 -4.72 0.07 -7.98
N ALA A 37 -3.72 -0.81 -8.09
CA ALA A 37 -3.80 -2.18 -7.57
C ALA A 37 -3.98 -2.19 -6.04
N PHE A 38 -3.26 -1.32 -5.32
CA PHE A 38 -3.39 -1.15 -3.88
C PHE A 38 -4.81 -0.74 -3.45
N TYR A 39 -5.41 0.26 -4.11
CA TYR A 39 -6.77 0.68 -3.77
C TYR A 39 -7.85 -0.34 -4.15
N ASN A 40 -7.62 -1.11 -5.23
CA ASN A 40 -8.50 -2.19 -5.68
C ASN A 40 -8.33 -3.51 -4.90
N ASP A 41 -7.49 -3.52 -3.86
CA ASP A 41 -7.19 -4.69 -3.04
C ASP A 41 -6.56 -5.86 -3.82
N ASN A 42 -5.94 -5.58 -4.97
CA ASN A 42 -5.27 -6.59 -5.77
C ASN A 42 -3.81 -6.71 -5.33
N ARG A 43 -3.59 -7.46 -4.25
CA ARG A 43 -2.28 -7.65 -3.63
C ARG A 43 -1.26 -8.28 -4.58
N GLU A 44 -1.59 -9.37 -5.25
CA GLU A 44 -0.67 -10.06 -6.17
C GLU A 44 -0.18 -9.11 -7.26
N ARG A 45 -1.12 -8.40 -7.91
CA ARG A 45 -0.78 -7.42 -8.94
C ARG A 45 0.05 -6.26 -8.39
N PHE A 46 -0.24 -5.80 -7.18
CA PHE A 46 0.54 -4.75 -6.53
C PHE A 46 1.99 -5.18 -6.32
N GLU A 47 2.21 -6.37 -5.77
CA GLU A 47 3.54 -6.92 -5.49
C GLU A 47 4.36 -7.06 -6.78
N GLU A 48 3.75 -7.55 -7.87
CA GLU A 48 4.38 -7.61 -9.20
C GLU A 48 4.86 -6.24 -9.68
N LEU A 49 4.02 -5.20 -9.57
CA LEU A 49 4.29 -3.88 -10.12
C LEU A 49 5.45 -3.18 -9.42
N ILE A 50 5.62 -3.42 -8.11
CA ILE A 50 6.69 -2.82 -7.30
C ILE A 50 8.00 -3.63 -7.31
N THR A 51 8.05 -4.80 -7.96
CA THR A 51 9.28 -5.62 -8.03
C THR A 51 10.48 -4.87 -8.61
N VAL A 52 10.22 -3.94 -9.52
CA VAL A 52 11.23 -3.11 -10.20
C VAL A 52 11.67 -1.90 -9.39
N TRP A 53 11.05 -1.63 -8.24
CA TRP A 53 11.44 -0.54 -7.36
C TRP A 53 12.76 -0.88 -6.63
N PRO A 54 13.51 0.14 -6.17
CA PRO A 54 14.65 -0.08 -5.29
C PRO A 54 14.24 -0.94 -4.09
N VAL A 55 15.07 -1.92 -3.74
CA VAL A 55 14.78 -2.93 -2.71
C VAL A 55 14.28 -2.30 -1.41
N ASP A 56 14.95 -1.27 -0.90
CA ASP A 56 14.54 -0.60 0.34
C ASP A 56 13.16 0.07 0.25
N VAL A 57 12.85 0.67 -0.90
CA VAL A 57 11.54 1.32 -1.15
C VAL A 57 10.46 0.26 -1.27
N ARG A 58 10.72 -0.83 -1.99
CA ARG A 58 9.81 -1.96 -2.14
C ARG A 58 9.51 -2.61 -0.80
N ASP A 59 10.52 -2.96 -0.03
CA ASP A 59 10.37 -3.70 1.22
C ASP A 59 9.63 -2.86 2.28
N TYR A 60 9.90 -1.55 2.35
CA TYR A 60 9.14 -0.67 3.23
C TYR A 60 7.70 -0.44 2.75
N THR A 61 7.49 -0.32 1.43
CA THR A 61 6.15 -0.26 0.84
C THR A 61 5.34 -1.50 1.23
N LEU A 62 5.89 -2.70 1.06
CA LEU A 62 5.26 -3.96 1.43
C LEU A 62 4.88 -4.00 2.91
N ARG A 63 5.76 -3.51 3.79
CA ARG A 63 5.48 -3.47 5.23
C ARG A 63 4.32 -2.53 5.58
N LEU A 64 4.15 -1.42 4.86
CA LEU A 64 3.03 -0.51 5.07
C LEU A 64 1.72 -1.08 4.51
N THR A 65 1.76 -1.65 3.30
CA THR A 65 0.56 -2.17 2.63
C THR A 65 0.08 -3.49 3.21
N SER A 66 0.95 -4.34 3.77
CA SER A 66 0.55 -5.59 4.47
C SER A 66 -0.52 -5.31 5.54
N LYS A 67 -0.33 -4.24 6.33
CA LYS A 67 -1.30 -3.85 7.35
C LYS A 67 -2.66 -3.46 6.77
N VAL A 68 -2.68 -2.91 5.56
CA VAL A 68 -3.93 -2.51 4.89
C VAL A 68 -4.66 -3.74 4.38
N PHE A 69 -3.95 -4.67 3.75
CA PHE A 69 -4.51 -5.95 3.29
C PHE A 69 -5.05 -6.77 4.46
N GLU A 70 -4.28 -6.88 5.56
CA GLU A 70 -4.71 -7.58 6.79
C GLU A 70 -6.00 -7.00 7.39
N ILE A 71 -6.18 -5.68 7.37
CA ILE A 71 -7.40 -5.05 7.92
C ILE A 71 -8.61 -5.23 6.98
N ARG A 72 -8.39 -5.37 5.68
CA ARG A 72 -9.47 -5.58 4.70
C ARG A 72 -9.95 -7.03 4.63
N GLU A 73 -9.05 -7.97 4.92
CA GLU A 73 -9.35 -9.40 4.99
C GLU A 73 -10.00 -9.84 6.33
N ALA A 74 -9.87 -9.02 7.38
CA ALA A 74 -10.43 -9.25 8.72
C ALA A 74 -11.94 -8.97 8.80
#